data_AF-R3W2P2-F1
#
_entry.id   AF-R3W2P2-F1
#
_cell.length_a   1.000
_cell.length_b   1.000
_cell.length_c   1.000
_cell.angle_alpha   90.00
_cell.angle_beta   90.00
_cell.angle_gamma   90.00
#
_symmetry.space_group_name_H-M   'P 1'
#
loop_
_entity.id
_entity.type
_entity.pdbx_description
1 polymer ?
#
loop_
_entity_poly.entity_id
_entity_poly.type
_entity_poly.pdbx_seq_one_letter_code
_entity_poly.pdbx_strand_id
1 'polypeptide(L)'
;MNNLVTVENQRIPSYGLNKSKRTIECYLQFDGELRIVGRLDNNYIYWYSSSHIEYERLNKEVFEYLTTMPIEYVTSLYSVSDGKEETAHKFSLDLSSIEKMKWNTPFGHYYAYENEERHGEYFARDLSSYYRTLQKKCEIREAEGLYLRILKVYLDKLSEKETNYPKVKNLEEILTIESYLLVSKNPEIRKYYGLCIEKIKGLYNAYMTMIR
;
A
#
# COMPACT_ATOMS: atom_id res chain seq x y z
N MET A 1 7.54 -19.17 6.70
CA MET A 1 7.16 -17.75 6.80
C MET A 1 8.42 -16.99 7.18
N ASN A 2 8.88 -16.05 6.34
CA ASN A 2 10.13 -15.34 6.61
C ASN A 2 9.81 -13.86 6.85
N ASN A 3 9.72 -13.48 8.14
CA ASN A 3 9.77 -12.08 8.52
C ASN A 3 11.18 -11.54 8.28
N LEU A 4 11.31 -10.44 7.56
CA LEU A 4 12.60 -9.80 7.33
C LEU A 4 13.00 -8.84 8.45
N VAL A 5 12.11 -8.54 9.40
CA VAL A 5 12.46 -7.78 10.62
C VAL A 5 13.13 -8.74 11.61
N THR A 6 14.41 -8.50 11.89
CA THR A 6 15.25 -9.37 12.73
C THR A 6 16.05 -8.55 13.74
N VAL A 7 16.71 -9.24 14.67
CA VAL A 7 17.63 -8.62 15.64
C VAL A 7 18.76 -7.86 14.95
N GLU A 8 19.19 -8.30 13.77
CA GLU A 8 20.32 -7.71 13.04
C GLU A 8 20.01 -6.33 12.45
N ASN A 9 18.75 -6.10 12.06
CA ASN A 9 18.30 -4.84 11.47
C ASN A 9 17.40 -4.02 12.41
N GLN A 10 17.31 -4.40 13.68
CA GLN A 10 16.47 -3.73 14.66
C GLN A 10 16.91 -2.29 14.90
N ARG A 11 15.94 -1.46 15.27
CA ARG A 11 16.14 -0.10 15.75
C ARG A 11 15.51 0.04 17.13
N ILE A 12 16.09 0.90 17.97
CA ILE A 12 15.58 1.19 19.31
C ILE A 12 14.72 2.47 19.24
N PRO A 13 13.40 2.39 19.45
CA PRO A 13 12.57 3.58 19.52
C PRO A 13 12.78 4.33 20.84
N SER A 14 12.48 5.64 20.83
CA SER A 14 12.50 6.47 22.03
C SER A 14 11.31 6.25 22.97
N TYR A 15 10.44 5.28 22.67
CA TYR A 15 9.20 5.00 23.38
C TYR A 15 8.95 3.50 23.47
N GLY A 16 8.12 3.07 24.43
CA GLY A 16 7.75 1.66 24.58
C GLY A 16 6.91 1.14 23.42
N LEU A 17 7.25 -0.05 22.91
CA LEU A 17 6.60 -0.70 21.76
C LEU A 17 5.13 -1.10 21.99
N ASN A 18 4.65 -1.00 23.23
CA ASN A 18 3.30 -1.37 23.64
C ASN A 18 2.23 -0.33 23.23
N LYS A 19 2.40 0.30 22.05
CA LYS A 19 1.41 1.24 21.51
C LYS A 19 0.31 0.48 20.77
N SER A 20 -0.93 0.86 21.04
CA SER A 20 -2.17 0.24 20.57
C SER A 20 -2.51 0.47 19.09
N LYS A 21 -1.64 1.11 18.30
CA LYS A 21 -1.89 1.36 16.88
C LYS A 21 -1.09 0.36 16.06
N ARG A 22 -1.75 -0.73 15.69
CA ARG A 22 -1.24 -1.68 14.69
C ARG A 22 -1.99 -1.44 13.40
N THR A 23 -1.23 -1.30 12.31
CA THR A 23 -1.76 -1.28 10.95
C THR A 23 -1.12 -2.41 10.18
N ILE A 24 -1.89 -3.07 9.33
CA ILE A 24 -1.38 -4.03 8.35
C ILE A 24 -1.44 -3.35 7.00
N GLU A 25 -0.29 -3.03 6.42
CA GLU A 25 -0.19 -2.46 5.09
C GLU A 25 0.11 -3.57 4.08
N CYS A 26 -0.55 -3.51 2.94
CA CYS A 26 -0.35 -4.42 1.83
C CYS A 26 0.08 -3.63 0.59
N TYR A 27 1.06 -4.14 -0.13
CA TYR A 27 1.56 -3.59 -1.37
C TYR A 27 1.40 -4.63 -2.47
N LEU A 28 0.52 -4.34 -3.41
CA LEU A 28 0.08 -5.26 -4.44
C LEU A 28 0.62 -4.87 -5.82
N GLN A 29 1.30 -5.81 -6.45
CA GLN A 29 1.82 -5.68 -7.80
C GLN A 29 0.81 -6.14 -8.85
N PHE A 30 1.06 -5.76 -10.10
CA PHE A 30 0.20 -6.15 -11.22
C PHE A 30 0.21 -7.66 -11.46
N ASP A 31 1.30 -8.35 -11.15
CA ASP A 31 1.47 -9.80 -11.37
C ASP A 31 0.90 -10.64 -10.22
N GLY A 32 0.41 -10.01 -9.16
CA GLY A 32 -0.10 -10.68 -7.96
C GLY A 32 0.95 -10.88 -6.86
N GLU A 33 2.20 -10.42 -7.03
CA GLU A 33 3.12 -10.30 -5.91
C GLU A 33 2.53 -9.41 -4.82
N LEU A 34 2.60 -9.87 -3.58
CA LEU A 34 2.03 -9.20 -2.41
C LEU A 34 3.12 -9.03 -1.35
N ARG A 35 3.34 -7.80 -0.89
CA ARG A 35 4.09 -7.56 0.36
C ARG A 35 3.11 -7.24 1.47
N ILE A 36 3.32 -7.86 2.63
CA ILE A 36 2.52 -7.64 3.83
C ILE A 36 3.45 -7.05 4.89
N VAL A 37 3.05 -5.90 5.44
CA VAL A 37 3.85 -5.11 6.37
C VAL A 37 3.04 -4.85 7.63
N GLY A 38 3.57 -5.32 8.76
CA GLY A 38 3.06 -4.94 10.07
C GLY A 38 3.68 -3.61 10.49
N ARG A 39 2.89 -2.54 10.52
CA ARG A 39 3.33 -1.18 10.83
C ARG A 39 2.87 -0.75 12.22
N LEU A 40 3.79 -0.15 12.97
CA LEU A 40 3.52 0.46 14.28
C LEU A 40 3.24 1.96 14.14
N ASP A 41 4.06 2.66 13.34
CA ASP A 41 3.87 4.07 13.01
C ASP A 41 4.59 4.44 11.69
N ASN A 42 4.70 5.75 11.42
CA ASN A 42 5.36 6.26 10.23
C ASN A 42 6.85 5.88 10.12
N ASN A 43 7.50 5.59 11.25
CA ASN A 43 8.94 5.33 11.33
C ASN A 43 9.26 3.84 11.46
N TYR A 44 8.37 3.07 12.07
CA TYR A 44 8.65 1.71 12.51
C TYR A 44 7.66 0.67 12.00
N ILE A 45 8.23 -0.44 11.51
CA ILE A 45 7.54 -1.68 11.16
C ILE A 45 8.07 -2.81 12.06
N TYR A 46 7.21 -3.77 12.38
CA TYR A 46 7.55 -4.97 13.17
C TYR A 46 7.49 -6.25 12.33
N TRP A 47 7.00 -6.16 11.10
CA TRP A 47 6.93 -7.28 10.19
C TRP A 47 7.06 -6.84 8.74
N TYR A 48 7.76 -7.64 7.96
CA TYR A 48 7.83 -7.51 6.51
C TYR A 48 7.95 -8.90 5.88
N SER A 49 7.06 -9.24 4.96
CA SER A 49 7.11 -10.50 4.21
C SER A 49 6.59 -10.35 2.80
N SER A 50 7.11 -11.16 1.88
CA SER A 50 6.61 -11.29 0.51
C SER A 50 5.82 -12.60 0.34
N SER A 51 4.77 -12.54 -0.48
CA SER A 51 3.86 -13.62 -0.81
C SER A 51 3.27 -13.40 -2.21
N HIS A 52 2.27 -14.18 -2.58
CA HIS A 52 1.45 -14.01 -3.77
C HIS A 52 -0.03 -14.05 -3.39
N ILE A 53 -0.89 -13.32 -4.09
CA ILE A 53 -2.34 -13.27 -3.81
C ILE A 53 -3.01 -14.65 -3.85
N GLU A 54 -2.50 -15.56 -4.68
CA GLU A 54 -3.04 -16.92 -4.84
C GLU A 54 -2.62 -17.86 -3.71
N TYR A 55 -1.64 -17.48 -2.87
CA TYR A 55 -1.18 -18.30 -1.75
C TYR A 55 -2.08 -18.10 -0.52
N GLU A 56 -3.35 -18.48 -0.66
CA GLU A 56 -4.40 -18.26 0.34
C GLU A 56 -4.00 -18.76 1.73
N ARG A 57 -3.50 -20.00 1.83
CA ARG A 57 -3.03 -20.57 3.10
C ARG A 57 -1.92 -19.75 3.75
N LEU A 58 -0.93 -19.33 2.97
CA LEU A 58 0.19 -18.52 3.48
C LEU A 58 -0.29 -17.15 3.96
N ASN A 59 -1.16 -16.50 3.18
CA ASN A 59 -1.69 -15.18 3.51
C ASN A 59 -2.56 -15.21 4.78
N LYS A 60 -3.37 -16.28 4.95
CA LYS A 60 -4.12 -16.57 6.18
C LYS A 60 -3.18 -16.66 7.38
N GLU A 61 -2.20 -17.55 7.30
CA GLU A 61 -1.28 -17.81 8.41
C GLU A 61 -0.44 -16.56 8.77
N VAL A 62 0.00 -15.78 7.78
CA VAL A 62 0.71 -14.51 8.00
C VAL A 62 -0.18 -13.51 8.74
N PHE A 63 -1.44 -13.36 8.32
CA PHE A 63 -2.37 -12.44 8.99
C PHE A 63 -2.65 -12.86 10.43
N GLU A 64 -2.96 -14.13 10.66
CA GLU A 64 -3.22 -14.67 12.01
C GLU A 64 -2.03 -14.44 12.95
N TYR A 65 -0.81 -14.68 12.45
CA TYR A 65 0.41 -14.44 13.20
C TYR A 65 0.62 -12.95 13.50
N LEU A 66 0.50 -12.08 12.50
CA LEU A 66 0.68 -10.64 12.62
C LEU A 66 -0.24 -10.00 13.66
N THR A 67 -1.48 -10.46 13.73
CA THR A 67 -2.49 -9.87 14.62
C THR A 67 -2.31 -10.28 16.08
N THR A 68 -1.64 -11.39 16.36
CA THR A 68 -1.49 -11.94 17.72
C THR A 68 -0.07 -11.83 18.27
N MET A 69 0.95 -11.69 17.42
CA MET A 69 2.35 -11.68 17.86
C MET A 69 2.66 -10.51 18.82
N PRO A 70 3.52 -10.72 19.84
CA PRO A 70 4.15 -9.64 20.56
C PRO A 70 5.13 -8.88 19.65
N ILE A 71 5.23 -7.57 19.84
CA ILE A 71 6.18 -6.73 19.10
C ILE A 71 7.45 -6.62 19.93
N GLU A 72 8.45 -7.43 19.59
CA GLU A 72 9.75 -7.45 20.26
C GLU A 72 10.76 -6.53 19.57
N TYR A 73 10.76 -6.54 18.24
CA TYR A 73 11.71 -5.81 17.41
C TYR A 73 10.97 -4.95 16.39
N VAL A 74 11.57 -3.80 16.08
CA VAL A 74 11.11 -2.93 15.01
C VAL A 74 12.28 -2.46 14.17
N THR A 75 12.00 -2.10 12.92
CA THR A 75 12.95 -1.45 12.03
C THR A 75 12.23 -0.43 11.14
N SER A 76 12.97 0.32 10.33
CA SER A 76 12.35 1.15 9.30
C SER A 76 12.09 0.33 8.03
N LEU A 77 10.99 0.62 7.32
CA LEU A 77 10.66 -0.06 6.06
C LEU A 77 11.85 -0.06 5.07
N TYR A 78 12.53 1.08 4.93
CA TYR A 78 13.70 1.22 4.06
C TYR A 78 14.85 0.24 4.36
N SER A 79 14.95 -0.27 5.59
CA SER A 79 16.02 -1.19 5.99
C SER A 79 15.78 -2.63 5.52
N VAL A 80 14.57 -2.97 5.08
CA VAL A 80 14.20 -4.34 4.65
C VAL A 80 13.49 -4.39 3.30
N SER A 81 13.05 -3.23 2.79
CA SER A 81 12.37 -3.07 1.51
C SER A 81 13.33 -3.30 0.34
N ASP A 82 12.80 -3.87 -0.74
CA ASP A 82 13.46 -4.01 -2.04
C ASP A 82 13.08 -2.90 -3.03
N GLY A 83 12.38 -1.86 -2.57
CA GLY A 83 11.94 -0.71 -3.35
C GLY A 83 10.69 -0.95 -4.22
N LYS A 84 10.21 -2.21 -4.34
CA LYS A 84 9.04 -2.53 -5.16
C LYS A 84 7.74 -1.93 -4.60
N GLU A 85 7.69 -1.52 -3.35
CA GLU A 85 6.57 -0.82 -2.72
C GLU A 85 6.26 0.52 -3.39
N GLU A 86 7.25 1.16 -4.01
CA GLU A 86 7.07 2.47 -4.66
C GLU A 86 6.20 2.42 -5.91
N THR A 87 6.09 1.24 -6.54
CA THR A 87 5.34 0.99 -7.77
C THR A 87 4.12 0.10 -7.53
N ALA A 88 3.81 -0.21 -6.27
CA ALA A 88 2.71 -1.07 -5.88
C ALA A 88 1.44 -0.27 -5.53
N HIS A 89 0.27 -0.86 -5.76
CA HIS A 89 -0.96 -0.35 -5.16
C HIS A 89 -0.94 -0.65 -3.65
N LYS A 90 -0.97 0.40 -2.84
CA LYS A 90 -0.97 0.30 -1.38
C LYS A 90 -2.39 0.35 -0.82
N PHE A 91 -2.69 -0.52 0.14
CA PHE A 91 -3.89 -0.44 0.98
C PHE A 91 -3.57 -0.90 2.41
N SER A 92 -4.44 -0.57 3.36
CA SER A 92 -4.24 -0.90 4.78
C SER A 92 -5.48 -1.51 5.43
N LEU A 93 -5.24 -2.32 6.45
CA LEU A 93 -6.20 -2.68 7.46
C LEU A 93 -5.79 -2.01 8.77
N ASP A 94 -6.73 -1.29 9.36
CA ASP A 94 -6.51 -0.46 10.54
C ASP A 94 -7.44 -0.90 11.66
N LEU A 95 -6.98 -0.79 12.91
CA LEU A 95 -7.86 -1.05 14.05
C LEU A 95 -9.04 -0.08 14.03
N SER A 96 -10.24 -0.65 14.14
CA SER A 96 -11.50 0.09 14.06
C SER A 96 -11.80 0.82 15.37
N SER A 97 -12.37 2.03 15.24
CA SER A 97 -12.96 2.77 16.37
C SER A 97 -14.44 2.48 16.58
N ILE A 98 -15.06 1.72 15.67
CA ILE A 98 -16.48 1.36 15.72
C ILE A 98 -16.68 0.19 16.69
N GLU A 99 -17.70 0.30 17.54
CA GLU A 99 -18.07 -0.74 18.51
C GLU A 99 -18.27 -2.10 17.82
N LYS A 100 -17.77 -3.17 18.45
CA LYS A 100 -17.83 -4.57 17.95
C LYS A 100 -17.04 -4.84 16.67
N MET A 101 -16.47 -3.83 16.02
CA MET A 101 -15.59 -3.99 14.86
C MET A 101 -14.13 -3.94 15.28
N LYS A 102 -13.34 -4.92 14.84
CA LYS A 102 -11.91 -5.02 15.15
C LYS A 102 -11.06 -4.35 14.07
N TRP A 103 -11.32 -4.65 12.80
CA TRP A 103 -10.56 -4.11 11.67
C TRP A 103 -11.45 -3.34 10.69
N ASN A 104 -11.01 -2.14 10.33
CA ASN A 104 -11.44 -1.44 9.13
C ASN A 104 -10.67 -2.03 7.95
N THR A 105 -11.37 -2.41 6.88
CA THR A 105 -10.75 -3.05 5.71
C THR A 105 -11.03 -2.27 4.43
N PRO A 106 -10.16 -2.37 3.41
CA PRO A 106 -10.40 -1.74 2.11
C PRO A 106 -11.38 -2.56 1.24
N PHE A 107 -11.91 -3.67 1.76
CA PHE A 107 -12.75 -4.62 1.05
C PHE A 107 -14.25 -4.26 1.10
N GLY A 108 -14.57 -3.04 1.58
CA GLY A 108 -15.95 -2.54 1.67
C GLY A 108 -16.75 -3.08 2.86
N HIS A 109 -16.09 -3.70 3.84
CA HIS A 109 -16.71 -4.21 5.07
C HIS A 109 -15.69 -4.23 6.23
N TYR A 110 -16.16 -4.58 7.43
CA TYR A 110 -15.34 -4.67 8.64
C TYR A 110 -15.12 -6.13 9.04
N TYR A 111 -14.03 -6.39 9.77
CA TYR A 111 -13.88 -7.65 10.53
C TYR A 111 -14.28 -7.41 11.98
N ALA A 112 -15.24 -8.18 12.48
CA ALA A 112 -15.86 -7.99 13.79
C ALA A 112 -15.14 -8.80 14.89
N TYR A 113 -15.26 -8.40 16.15
CA TYR A 113 -14.68 -9.18 17.26
C TYR A 113 -15.33 -10.56 17.42
N GLU A 114 -16.60 -10.71 17.01
CA GLU A 114 -17.37 -11.96 17.17
C GLU A 114 -16.88 -13.13 16.31
N ASN A 115 -16.04 -12.86 15.31
CA ASN A 115 -15.56 -13.85 14.34
C ASN A 115 -14.04 -13.79 14.15
N GLU A 116 -13.33 -13.35 15.19
CA GLU A 116 -11.88 -13.15 15.21
C GLU A 116 -11.09 -14.38 14.75
N GLU A 117 -11.54 -15.57 15.13
CA GLU A 117 -10.95 -16.85 14.76
C GLU A 117 -10.96 -17.13 13.25
N ARG A 118 -11.76 -16.38 12.48
CA ARG A 118 -11.88 -16.52 11.03
C ARG A 118 -11.27 -15.37 10.24
N HIS A 119 -10.69 -14.36 10.91
CA HIS A 119 -10.17 -13.18 10.22
C HIS A 119 -9.07 -13.53 9.21
N GLY A 120 -8.22 -14.52 9.51
CA GLY A 120 -7.21 -14.99 8.56
C GLY A 120 -7.82 -15.55 7.27
N GLU A 121 -8.91 -16.33 7.38
CA GLU A 121 -9.64 -16.86 6.22
C GLU A 121 -10.28 -15.74 5.40
N TYR A 122 -10.92 -14.79 6.09
CA TYR A 122 -11.53 -13.64 5.43
C TYR A 122 -10.48 -12.81 4.70
N PHE A 123 -9.37 -12.50 5.35
CA PHE A 123 -8.27 -11.74 4.75
C PHE A 123 -7.76 -12.40 3.48
N ALA A 124 -7.43 -13.69 3.53
CA ALA A 124 -6.88 -14.41 2.38
C ALA A 124 -7.86 -14.46 1.19
N ARG A 125 -9.14 -14.73 1.47
CA ARG A 125 -10.20 -14.74 0.46
C ARG A 125 -10.45 -13.34 -0.12
N ASP A 126 -10.52 -12.33 0.75
CA ASP A 126 -10.84 -10.97 0.37
C ASP A 126 -9.71 -10.34 -0.45
N LEU A 127 -8.43 -10.66 -0.18
CA LEU A 127 -7.30 -10.26 -1.02
C LEU A 127 -7.51 -10.66 -2.49
N SER A 128 -7.88 -11.92 -2.73
CA SER A 128 -8.12 -12.44 -4.09
C SER A 128 -9.32 -11.75 -4.76
N SER A 129 -10.40 -11.54 -4.02
CA SER A 129 -11.58 -10.82 -4.52
C SER A 129 -11.29 -9.34 -4.81
N TYR A 130 -10.54 -8.71 -3.92
CA TYR A 130 -10.14 -7.31 -4.01
C TYR A 130 -9.25 -7.06 -5.22
N TYR A 131 -8.21 -7.88 -5.42
CA TYR A 131 -7.35 -7.77 -6.60
C TYR A 131 -8.16 -7.86 -7.90
N ARG A 132 -9.06 -8.83 -8.03
CA ARG A 132 -9.97 -8.94 -9.21
C ARG A 132 -10.86 -7.71 -9.36
N THR A 133 -11.31 -7.12 -8.26
CA THR A 133 -12.10 -5.88 -8.28
C THR A 133 -11.27 -4.70 -8.77
N LEU A 134 -10.00 -4.58 -8.34
CA LEU A 134 -9.08 -3.56 -8.83
C LEU A 134 -8.80 -3.72 -10.32
N GLN A 135 -8.60 -4.95 -10.80
CA GLN A 135 -8.44 -5.22 -12.25
C GLN A 135 -9.64 -4.72 -13.06
N LYS A 136 -10.86 -5.01 -12.61
CA LYS A 136 -12.08 -4.52 -13.26
C LYS A 136 -12.19 -2.99 -13.20
N LYS A 137 -11.79 -2.36 -12.09
CA LYS A 137 -11.72 -0.89 -11.99
C LYS A 137 -10.73 -0.31 -13.01
N CYS A 138 -9.56 -0.93 -13.20
CA CYS A 138 -8.62 -0.53 -14.24
C CYS A 138 -9.27 -0.62 -15.62
N GLU A 139 -9.86 -1.77 -15.97
CA GLU A 139 -10.51 -2.00 -17.28
C GLU A 139 -11.58 -0.93 -17.57
N ILE A 140 -12.42 -0.61 -16.57
CA ILE A 140 -13.43 0.46 -16.68
C ILE A 140 -12.76 1.84 -16.85
N ARG A 141 -11.75 2.15 -16.03
CA ARG A 141 -11.09 3.47 -16.06
C ARG A 141 -10.34 3.69 -17.37
N GLU A 142 -9.70 2.65 -17.90
CA GLU A 142 -8.96 2.68 -19.15
C GLU A 142 -9.83 3.08 -20.34
N ALA A 143 -11.12 2.72 -20.29
CA ALA A 143 -12.12 3.07 -21.29
C ALA A 143 -11.60 2.82 -22.72
N GLU A 144 -11.17 1.57 -22.98
CA GLU A 144 -10.64 1.13 -24.27
C GLU A 144 -9.43 1.96 -24.76
N GLY A 145 -8.58 2.41 -23.81
CA GLY A 145 -7.34 3.13 -24.10
C GLY A 145 -7.50 4.65 -24.17
N LEU A 146 -8.70 5.20 -24.00
CA LEU A 146 -8.92 6.65 -23.92
C LEU A 146 -8.17 7.27 -22.74
N TYR A 147 -8.07 6.55 -21.61
CA TYR A 147 -7.40 7.06 -20.42
C TYR A 147 -5.89 7.27 -20.59
N LEU A 148 -5.25 6.48 -21.47
CA LEU A 148 -3.82 6.65 -21.75
C LEU A 148 -3.51 8.05 -22.30
N ARG A 149 -4.43 8.63 -23.10
CA ARG A 149 -4.28 10.00 -23.61
C ARG A 149 -4.33 11.02 -22.47
N ILE A 150 -5.19 10.79 -21.48
CA ILE A 150 -5.31 11.65 -20.30
C ILE A 150 -4.02 11.61 -19.48
N LEU A 151 -3.47 10.42 -19.22
CA LEU A 151 -2.19 10.27 -18.50
C LEU A 151 -1.03 10.97 -19.23
N LYS A 152 -0.99 10.92 -20.57
CA LYS A 152 0.00 11.67 -21.37
C LYS A 152 -0.15 13.18 -21.18
N VAL A 153 -1.38 13.70 -21.26
CA VAL A 153 -1.67 15.13 -21.00
C VAL A 153 -1.27 15.54 -19.59
N TYR A 154 -1.48 14.68 -18.59
CA TYR A 154 -1.01 14.93 -17.22
C TYR A 154 0.51 15.01 -17.15
N LEU A 155 1.21 14.06 -17.77
CA LEU A 155 2.68 14.04 -17.80
C LEU A 155 3.27 15.27 -18.49
N ASP A 156 2.65 15.73 -19.58
CA ASP A 156 3.09 16.93 -20.31
C ASP A 156 3.00 18.16 -19.40
N LYS A 157 1.86 18.36 -18.72
CA LYS A 157 1.67 19.44 -17.74
C LYS A 157 2.68 19.37 -16.59
N LEU A 158 2.94 18.17 -16.09
CA LEU A 158 3.93 17.93 -15.03
C LEU A 158 5.37 18.24 -15.47
N SER A 159 5.63 18.26 -16.78
CA SER A 159 6.95 18.50 -17.38
C SER A 159 7.17 19.94 -17.84
N GLU A 160 6.16 20.81 -17.75
CA GLU A 160 6.29 22.23 -18.08
C GLU A 160 7.28 22.93 -17.14
N LYS A 161 8.11 23.82 -17.70
CA LYS A 161 9.19 24.51 -16.96
C LYS A 161 8.70 25.33 -15.77
N GLU A 162 7.49 25.88 -15.85
CA GLU A 162 6.89 26.72 -14.81
C GLU A 162 6.02 25.94 -13.81
N THR A 163 5.95 24.62 -13.95
CA THR A 163 5.19 23.76 -13.04
C THR A 163 5.91 23.62 -11.71
N ASN A 164 5.17 23.76 -10.62
CA ASN A 164 5.64 23.57 -9.26
C ASN A 164 4.62 22.76 -8.45
N TYR A 165 5.04 22.23 -7.30
CA TYR A 165 4.21 21.34 -6.49
C TYR A 165 2.83 21.92 -6.11
N PRO A 166 2.71 23.17 -5.61
CA PRO A 166 1.40 23.75 -5.29
C PRO A 166 0.41 23.77 -6.45
N LYS A 167 0.87 23.97 -7.71
CA LYS A 167 0.01 23.98 -8.90
C LYS A 167 -0.56 22.60 -9.25
N VAL A 168 0.11 21.52 -8.84
CA VAL A 168 -0.23 20.15 -9.24
C VAL A 168 -0.84 19.32 -8.12
N LYS A 169 -1.05 19.91 -6.94
CA LYS A 169 -1.63 19.21 -5.78
C LYS A 169 -2.98 18.55 -6.10
N ASN A 170 -3.86 19.22 -6.82
CA ASN A 170 -5.15 18.63 -7.20
C ASN A 170 -4.98 17.43 -8.15
N LEU A 171 -3.95 17.45 -8.99
CA LEU A 171 -3.63 16.31 -9.87
C LEU A 171 -3.05 15.14 -9.05
N GLU A 172 -2.23 15.41 -8.05
CA GLU A 172 -1.75 14.38 -7.10
C GLU A 172 -2.92 13.71 -6.37
N GLU A 173 -3.92 14.47 -5.92
CA GLU A 173 -5.11 13.93 -5.26
C GLU A 173 -5.89 12.98 -6.20
N ILE A 174 -6.08 13.37 -7.46
CA ILE A 174 -6.70 12.52 -8.49
C ILE A 174 -5.91 11.22 -8.66
N LEU A 175 -4.60 11.33 -8.88
CA LEU A 175 -3.75 10.16 -9.10
C LEU A 175 -3.74 9.26 -7.86
N THR A 176 -3.69 9.81 -6.65
CA THR A 176 -3.73 9.04 -5.40
C THR A 176 -4.96 8.14 -5.30
N ILE A 177 -6.14 8.69 -5.61
CA ILE A 177 -7.41 7.93 -5.65
C ILE A 177 -7.35 6.81 -6.70
N GLU A 178 -6.62 7.05 -7.78
CA GLU A 178 -6.43 6.14 -8.91
C GLU A 178 -5.22 5.22 -8.79
N SER A 179 -4.61 5.10 -7.61
CA SER A 179 -3.46 4.22 -7.39
C SER A 179 -3.68 2.76 -7.76
N TYR A 180 -4.93 2.32 -7.91
CA TYR A 180 -5.26 1.00 -8.45
C TYR A 180 -4.77 0.81 -9.90
N LEU A 181 -4.51 1.88 -10.66
CA LEU A 181 -3.94 1.78 -12.01
C LEU A 181 -2.54 1.16 -12.03
N LEU A 182 -1.82 1.13 -10.90
CA LEU A 182 -0.56 0.40 -10.77
C LEU A 182 -0.72 -1.11 -10.95
N VAL A 183 -1.93 -1.66 -10.77
CA VAL A 183 -2.20 -3.08 -11.04
C VAL A 183 -2.86 -3.32 -12.40
N SER A 184 -3.10 -2.31 -13.23
CA SER A 184 -3.68 -2.48 -14.57
C SER A 184 -2.95 -3.57 -15.37
N LYS A 185 -3.65 -4.36 -16.18
CA LYS A 185 -3.03 -5.32 -17.12
C LYS A 185 -2.30 -4.61 -18.27
N ASN A 186 -2.69 -3.38 -18.59
CA ASN A 186 -2.10 -2.60 -19.66
C ASN A 186 -0.75 -1.98 -19.22
N PRO A 187 0.39 -2.44 -19.77
CA PRO A 187 1.70 -1.97 -19.34
C PRO A 187 1.93 -0.48 -19.61
N GLU A 188 1.32 0.09 -20.65
CA GLU A 188 1.45 1.52 -20.95
C GLU A 188 0.72 2.38 -19.92
N ILE A 189 -0.44 1.93 -19.41
CA ILE A 189 -1.14 2.61 -18.32
C ILE A 189 -0.27 2.63 -17.07
N ARG A 190 0.27 1.47 -16.66
CA ARG A 190 1.16 1.38 -15.50
C ARG A 190 2.38 2.29 -15.65
N LYS A 191 3.01 2.28 -16.82
CA LYS A 191 4.18 3.10 -17.14
C LYS A 191 3.89 4.60 -17.05
N TYR A 192 2.88 5.09 -17.77
CA TYR A 192 2.57 6.52 -17.79
C TYR A 192 2.02 7.03 -16.44
N TYR A 193 1.24 6.21 -15.75
CA TYR A 193 0.81 6.51 -14.39
C TYR A 193 2.02 6.62 -13.45
N GLY A 194 2.95 5.64 -13.49
CA GLY A 194 4.18 5.66 -12.71
C GLY A 194 5.03 6.91 -12.96
N LEU A 195 5.22 7.29 -14.23
CA LEU A 195 5.93 8.52 -14.61
C LEU A 195 5.28 9.78 -14.03
N CYS A 196 3.94 9.86 -14.00
CA CYS A 196 3.25 10.99 -13.37
C CYS A 196 3.55 11.07 -11.87
N ILE A 197 3.49 9.94 -11.16
CA ILE A 197 3.80 9.86 -9.73
C ILE A 197 5.25 10.26 -9.45
N GLU A 198 6.21 9.77 -10.24
CA GLU A 198 7.62 10.13 -10.11
C GLU A 198 7.86 11.64 -10.29
N LYS A 199 7.22 12.26 -11.29
CA LYS A 199 7.31 13.70 -11.51
C LYS A 199 6.75 14.50 -10.34
N ILE A 200 5.60 14.10 -9.81
CA ILE A 200 5.00 14.76 -8.63
C ILE A 200 5.91 14.63 -7.41
N LYS A 201 6.45 13.44 -7.13
CA LYS A 201 7.44 13.23 -6.06
C LYS A 201 8.65 14.16 -6.23
N GLY A 202 9.17 14.29 -7.45
CA GLY A 202 10.27 15.20 -7.77
C GLY A 202 9.94 16.67 -7.49
N LEU A 203 8.76 17.14 -7.91
CA LEU A 203 8.28 18.50 -7.65
C LEU A 203 8.09 18.76 -6.15
N TYR A 204 7.55 17.80 -5.41
CA TYR A 204 7.40 17.88 -3.96
C TYR A 204 8.75 18.01 -3.26
N ASN A 205 9.72 17.16 -3.61
CA ASN A 205 11.05 17.19 -3.00
C ASN A 205 11.77 18.53 -3.26
N ALA A 206 11.67 19.05 -4.49
CA ALA A 206 12.20 20.38 -4.83
C ALA A 206 11.52 21.49 -4.00
N TYR A 207 10.18 21.44 -3.88
CA TYR A 207 9.41 22.38 -3.05
C TYR A 207 9.82 22.35 -1.58
N MET A 208 9.95 21.15 -1.00
CA MET A 208 10.38 20.97 0.40
C MET A 208 11.82 21.43 0.65
N THR A 209 12.67 21.41 -0.38
CA THR A 209 14.06 21.90 -0.28
C THR A 209 14.11 23.43 -0.30
N MET A 210 13.22 24.09 -1.04
CA MET A 210 13.17 25.56 -1.12
C MET A 210 12.57 26.23 0.14
N ILE A 211 11.76 25.51 0.91
CA ILE A 211 11.04 26.05 2.08
C ILE A 211 11.73 25.70 3.41
N ARG A 212 12.66 24.74 3.40
CA ARG A 212 13.54 24.44 4.53
C ARG A 212 14.71 25.43 4.59
#